data_AF-A0A930Z4C2-F1
#
_entry.id   AF-A0A930Z4C2-F1
#
_cell.length_a   1.000
_cell.length_b   1.000
_cell.length_c   1.000
_cell.angle_alpha   90.00
_cell.angle_beta   90.00
_cell.angle_gamma   90.00
#
_symmetry.space_group_name_H-M   'P 1'
#
loop_
_entity.id
_entity.type
_entity.pdbx_description
1 polymer ?
#
loop_
_entity_poly.entity_id
_entity_poly.type
_entity_poly.pdbx_seq_one_letter_code
_entity_poly.pdbx_strand_id
1 'polypeptide(L)'
;MAEILGAGGLVILLFPISFGLALWALIDAAIRPEAAFKTAGQSKVLWIILPIVGIFLFAIVGGILGVVYLVGIRPKVRLAQ
;
A
#
# COMPACT_ATOMS: atom_id res chain seq x y z
N MET A 1 11.66 25.82 10.77
CA MET A 1 12.04 24.90 9.67
C MET A 1 12.89 23.73 10.15
N ALA A 2 13.94 23.94 10.97
CA ALA A 2 14.80 22.86 11.49
C ALA A 2 14.06 21.79 12.31
N GLU A 3 13.04 22.18 13.09
CA GLU A 3 12.20 21.27 13.89
C GLU A 3 11.41 20.23 13.05
N ILE A 4 11.06 20.55 11.79
CA ILE A 4 10.31 19.65 10.89
C ILE A 4 11.23 18.59 10.26
N LEU A 5 12.52 18.89 10.12
CA LEU A 5 13.51 17.94 9.59
C LEU A 5 14.12 17.06 10.69
N GLY A 6 13.84 17.34 11.97
CA GLY A 6 14.15 16.47 13.09
C GLY A 6 13.30 15.19 13.10
N ALA A 7 13.68 14.22 13.92
CA ALA A 7 12.99 12.92 13.99
C ALA A 7 11.47 13.04 14.21
N GLY A 8 11.03 13.99 15.04
CA GLY A 8 9.60 14.25 15.27
C GLY A 8 8.88 14.74 14.02
N GLY A 9 9.48 15.66 13.26
CA GLY A 9 8.89 16.14 12.02
C GLY A 9 8.91 15.11 10.89
N LEU A 10 9.94 14.26 10.82
CA LEU A 10 9.96 13.10 9.91
C LEU A 10 8.82 12.12 10.20
N VAL A 11 8.52 11.85 11.47
CA VAL A 11 7.37 11.00 11.85
C VAL A 11 6.05 11.65 11.44
N ILE A 12 5.87 12.95 11.70
CA ILE A 12 4.67 13.70 11.33
C ILE A 12 4.43 13.70 9.82
N LEU A 13 5.48 13.67 9.00
CA LEU A 13 5.36 13.61 7.54
C LEU A 13 5.21 12.17 7.01
N LEU A 14 6.07 11.26 7.44
CA LEU A 14 6.13 9.91 6.88
C LEU A 14 4.94 9.05 7.30
N PHE A 15 4.42 9.24 8.51
CA PHE A 15 3.28 8.46 9.00
C PHE A 15 2.02 8.66 8.14
N PRO A 16 1.48 9.88 7.92
CA PRO A 16 0.28 10.07 7.12
C PRO A 16 0.48 9.70 5.66
N ILE A 17 1.67 9.94 5.09
CA ILE A 17 1.99 9.54 3.72
C ILE A 17 1.95 8.02 3.59
N SER A 18 2.64 7.31 4.48
CA SER A 18 2.71 5.85 4.45
C SER A 18 1.33 5.23 4.71
N PHE A 19 0.58 5.78 5.66
CA PHE A 19 -0.79 5.37 5.95
C PHE A 19 -1.72 5.57 4.75
N GLY A 20 -1.66 6.74 4.11
CA GLY A 20 -2.44 7.05 2.92
C GLY A 20 -2.15 6.11 1.75
N LEU A 21 -0.87 5.80 1.50
CA LEU A 21 -0.46 4.85 0.46
C LEU A 21 -0.95 3.42 0.74
N ALA A 22 -0.84 2.98 1.99
CA ALA A 22 -1.30 1.66 2.41
C ALA A 22 -2.83 1.53 2.29
N LEU A 23 -3.58 2.54 2.75
CA LEU A 23 -5.04 2.57 2.61
C LEU A 23 -5.47 2.60 1.15
N TRP A 24 -4.80 3.39 0.31
CA TRP A 24 -5.11 3.44 -1.11
C TRP A 24 -4.89 2.08 -1.77
N ALA A 25 -3.77 1.43 -1.49
CA ALA A 25 -3.48 0.09 -1.98
C ALA A 25 -4.54 -0.93 -1.52
N LEU A 26 -4.93 -0.89 -0.24
CA LEU A 26 -5.97 -1.75 0.33
C LEU A 26 -7.31 -1.59 -0.38
N ILE A 27 -7.79 -0.34 -0.52
CA ILE A 27 -9.07 -0.04 -1.15
C ILE A 27 -9.04 -0.46 -2.62
N ASP A 28 -7.99 -0.11 -3.36
CA ASP A 28 -7.84 -0.47 -4.78
C ASP A 28 -7.76 -2.00 -4.95
N ALA A 29 -7.09 -2.73 -4.06
CA ALA A 29 -7.08 -4.19 -4.10
C ALA A 29 -8.45 -4.80 -3.78
N ALA A 30 -9.19 -4.24 -2.82
CA ALA A 30 -10.49 -4.73 -2.39
C ALA A 30 -11.55 -4.63 -3.49
N ILE A 31 -11.60 -3.50 -4.21
CA ILE A 31 -12.61 -3.24 -5.25
C ILE A 31 -12.37 -4.02 -6.55
N ARG A 32 -11.16 -4.53 -6.79
CA ARG A 32 -10.84 -5.25 -8.03
C ARG A 32 -11.29 -6.73 -7.96
N PRO A 33 -11.84 -7.29 -9.05
CA PRO A 33 -12.27 -8.69 -9.09
C PRO A 33 -11.13 -9.68 -8.84
N GLU A 34 -11.44 -10.79 -8.16
CA GLU A 34 -10.45 -11.85 -7.90
C GLU A 34 -9.91 -12.50 -9.18
N ALA A 35 -10.73 -12.62 -10.22
CA ALA A 35 -10.33 -13.17 -11.52
C ALA A 35 -9.14 -12.41 -12.13
N ALA A 36 -9.12 -11.08 -12.01
CA ALA A 36 -8.04 -10.28 -12.55
C ALA A 36 -6.70 -10.48 -11.81
N PHE A 37 -6.76 -10.71 -10.49
CA PHE A 37 -5.57 -11.08 -9.72
C PHE A 37 -5.03 -12.45 -10.16
N LYS A 38 -5.92 -13.43 -10.35
CA LYS A 38 -5.55 -14.77 -10.84
C LYS A 38 -4.89 -14.70 -12.21
N THR A 39 -5.48 -13.98 -13.16
CA THR A 39 -4.93 -13.77 -14.51
C THR A 39 -3.58 -13.04 -14.46
N ALA A 40 -3.41 -12.08 -13.55
CA ALA A 40 -2.14 -11.39 -13.33
C ALA A 40 -1.08 -12.23 -12.58
N GLY A 41 -1.39 -13.48 -12.20
CA GLY A 41 -0.49 -14.35 -11.43
C GLY A 41 -0.23 -13.84 -10.01
N GLN A 42 -1.21 -13.18 -9.40
CA GLN A 42 -1.10 -12.53 -8.10
C GLN A 42 -2.20 -13.01 -7.14
N SER A 43 -1.93 -12.95 -5.83
CA SER A 43 -2.93 -13.26 -4.79
C SER A 43 -3.64 -11.99 -4.32
N LYS A 44 -4.96 -11.90 -4.54
CA LYS A 44 -5.77 -10.79 -4.02
C LYS A 44 -5.69 -10.70 -2.50
N VAL A 45 -5.77 -11.85 -1.82
CA VAL A 45 -5.72 -11.93 -0.34
C VAL A 45 -4.40 -11.36 0.17
N LEU A 46 -3.28 -11.70 -0.46
CA LEU A 46 -1.97 -11.17 -0.07
C LEU A 46 -1.94 -9.64 -0.12
N TRP A 47 -2.43 -9.05 -1.20
CA TRP A 47 -2.43 -7.60 -1.40
C TRP A 47 -3.48 -6.85 -0.58
N ILE A 48 -4.38 -7.55 0.11
CA ILE A 48 -5.27 -6.99 1.13
C ILE A 48 -4.64 -7.09 2.52
N ILE A 49 -4.09 -8.26 2.87
CA ILE A 49 -3.54 -8.51 4.21
C ILE A 49 -2.25 -7.73 4.44
N LEU A 50 -1.37 -7.63 3.44
CA LEU A 50 -0.08 -6.94 3.56
C LEU A 50 -0.24 -5.46 3.98
N PRO A 51 -1.09 -4.63 3.34
CA PRO A 51 -1.35 -3.27 3.80
C PRO A 51 -1.94 -3.20 5.20
N ILE A 52 -2.89 -4.08 5.55
CA ILE A 52 -3.52 -4.11 6.88
C ILE A 52 -2.46 -4.37 7.95
N VAL A 53 -1.71 -5.46 7.83
CA VAL A 53 -0.66 -5.84 8.77
C VAL A 53 0.44 -4.77 8.83
N GLY A 54 0.82 -4.23 7.66
CA GLY A 54 1.81 -3.16 7.56
C GLY A 54 1.40 -1.90 8.31
N ILE A 55 0.15 -1.45 8.18
CA ILE A 55 -0.37 -0.28 8.91
C ILE A 55 -0.28 -0.48 10.43
N PHE A 56 -0.69 -1.65 10.94
CA PHE A 56 -0.80 -1.88 12.38
C PHE A 56 0.53 -2.18 13.07
N LEU A 57 1.45 -2.89 12.40
CA LEU A 57 2.73 -3.26 13.01
C LEU A 57 3.80 -2.18 12.79
N PHE A 58 3.89 -1.63 11.58
CA PHE A 58 4.93 -0.69 11.19
C PHE A 58 4.46 0.20 10.03
N ALA A 59 3.90 1.39 10.34
CA ALA A 59 3.27 2.26 9.34
C ALA A 59 4.11 2.49 8.06
N ILE A 60 5.43 2.65 8.19
CA ILE A 60 6.36 2.79 7.05
C ILE A 60 6.37 1.53 6.17
N VAL A 61 6.37 0.34 6.76
CA VAL A 61 6.29 -0.94 6.03
C VAL A 61 4.96 -1.02 5.28
N GLY A 62 3.85 -0.62 5.91
CA GLY A 62 2.56 -0.49 5.22
C GLY A 62 2.63 0.43 4.00
N GLY A 63 3.28 1.58 4.14
CA GLY A 63 3.50 2.52 3.04
C GLY A 63 4.31 1.92 1.89
N ILE A 64 5.44 1.27 2.20
CA ILE A 64 6.29 0.60 1.20
C ILE A 64 5.50 -0.47 0.45
N LEU A 65 4.76 -1.33 1.16
CA LEU A 65 3.92 -2.36 0.55
C LEU A 65 2.80 -1.74 -0.30
N GLY A 66 2.25 -0.60 0.13
CA GLY A 66 1.31 0.18 -0.65
C GLY A 66 1.90 0.68 -1.97
N VAL A 67 3.13 1.20 -1.95
CA VAL A 67 3.85 1.62 -3.17
C VAL A 67 4.11 0.41 -4.09
N VAL A 68 4.59 -0.71 -3.54
CA VAL A 68 4.83 -1.94 -4.32
C VAL A 68 3.55 -2.38 -5.02
N TYR A 69 2.41 -2.38 -4.33
CA TYR A 69 1.13 -2.70 -4.93
C TYR A 69 0.76 -1.68 -6.03
N LEU A 70 0.73 -0.39 -5.71
CA LEU A 70 0.24 0.66 -6.62
C LEU A 70 1.07 0.80 -7.89
N VAL A 71 2.39 0.61 -7.80
CA VAL A 71 3.33 0.77 -8.93
C VAL A 71 3.57 -0.56 -9.64
N GLY A 72 3.76 -1.66 -8.90
CA GLY A 72 4.17 -2.94 -9.48
C GLY A 72 3.02 -3.88 -9.84
N ILE A 73 1.95 -3.88 -9.04
CA ILE A 73 0.89 -4.91 -9.11
C ILE A 73 -0.37 -4.37 -9.78
N ARG A 74 -0.81 -3.18 -9.37
CA ARG A 74 -2.01 -2.52 -9.89
C ARG A 74 -2.01 -2.42 -11.42
N PRO A 75 -0.90 -2.07 -12.12
CA PRO A 75 -0.92 -2.06 -13.58
C PRO A 75 -1.20 -3.44 -14.17
N LYS A 76 -0.62 -4.51 -13.61
CA LYS A 76 -0.82 -5.89 -14.08
C LYS A 76 -2.26 -6.34 -13.88
N VAL A 77 -2.83 -6.08 -12.70
CA VAL A 77 -4.23 -6.42 -12.39
C VAL A 77 -5.19 -5.60 -13.27
N ARG A 78 -4.88 -4.33 -13.57
CA ARG A 78 -5.68 -3.49 -14.47
C ARG A 78 -5.70 -3.97 -15.91
N LEU A 79 -4.58 -4.49 -16.41
CA LEU A 79 -4.51 -5.06 -17.76
C LEU A 79 -5.23 -6.40 -17.86
N ALA A 80 -5.45 -7.07 -16.73
CA ALA A 80 -6.11 -8.35 -16.62
C ALA A 80 -7.59 -8.27 -16.22
N GLN A 81 -8.13 -7.06 -16.04
CA GLN A 81 -9.55 -6.77 -15.82
C GLN A 81 -10.25 -6.45 -17.12
#